data_AF-A0A9P3F7W5-F1
#
_entry.id   AF-A0A9P3F7W5-F1
#
_cell.length_a   1.000
_cell.length_b   1.000
_cell.length_c   1.000
_cell.angle_alpha   90.00
_cell.angle_beta   90.00
_cell.angle_gamma   90.00
#
_symmetry.space_group_name_H-M   'P 1'
#
loop_
_entity.id
_entity.type
_entity.pdbx_description
1 polymer ?
#
loop_
_entity_poly.entity_id
_entity_poly.type
_entity_poly.pdbx_seq_one_letter_code
_entity_poly.pdbx_strand_id
1 'polypeptide(L)'
;MKKPNGTNGASSSLEPPPSTFQPLCHPLVEEVSKEVDDYFLQHWNFPNEKARKKFVVAGFSRVTCLYFSKALDDRIYFACRLLTVLFLIDDLLEYMSFEEGSAYNEKLIPISRGDVLPDRSIPVEYIIYDLWESMRAHDREMADEILEPVFLFMRAQTDRTRARPMGLGGYLEYRERDVGKEYVWVQILGVYGALSLAKRILNDIFPNWEHDNRIRFLAVEVFHDRTYMAFDINHHDYNFRTAHQDKTALPVYVLRRVHKGRNWALVRLPQEDGRLCTRLADLHRAHGYDVELPIVEDNTSMIVHANPRSLAELAI
;
A
#
# COMPACT_ATOMS: atom_id res chain seq x y z
N MET A 1 20.31 -48.69 41.58
CA MET A 1 19.54 -48.29 40.38
C MET A 1 19.48 -46.77 40.32
N LYS A 2 20.20 -46.15 39.38
CA LYS A 2 20.20 -44.70 39.13
C LYS A 2 18.95 -44.33 38.33
N LYS A 3 18.25 -43.27 38.73
CA LYS A 3 17.17 -42.63 37.96
C LYS A 3 17.76 -42.10 36.63
N PRO A 4 17.05 -42.24 35.50
CA PRO A 4 17.49 -41.67 34.24
C PRO A 4 17.41 -40.15 34.32
N ASN A 5 18.52 -39.49 33.96
CA ASN A 5 18.59 -38.04 33.81
C ASN A 5 17.58 -37.57 32.77
N GLY A 6 16.73 -36.62 33.16
CA GLY A 6 15.91 -35.86 32.23
C GLY A 6 16.81 -35.15 31.22
N THR A 7 16.56 -35.41 29.95
CA THR A 7 17.11 -34.66 28.83
C THR A 7 16.62 -33.21 28.93
N ASN A 8 17.55 -32.29 29.16
CA ASN A 8 17.37 -30.87 28.92
C ASN A 8 16.89 -30.68 27.48
N GLY A 9 15.64 -30.24 27.29
CA GLY A 9 15.15 -29.77 26.01
C GLY A 9 15.91 -28.51 25.63
N ALA A 10 16.89 -28.63 24.74
CA ALA A 10 17.55 -27.49 24.13
C ALA A 10 16.52 -26.72 23.30
N SER A 11 16.28 -25.46 23.68
CA SER A 11 15.61 -24.47 22.83
C SER A 11 16.41 -24.35 21.53
N SER A 12 15.95 -24.96 20.45
CA SER A 12 16.53 -24.76 19.12
C SER A 12 16.28 -23.32 18.69
N SER A 13 17.31 -22.47 18.72
CA SER A 13 17.26 -21.13 18.13
C SER A 13 17.05 -21.25 16.62
N LEU A 14 16.03 -20.57 16.08
CA LEU A 14 15.78 -20.50 14.65
C LEU A 14 16.82 -19.57 14.02
N GLU A 15 17.71 -20.09 13.19
CA GLU A 15 18.65 -19.28 12.40
C GLU A 15 18.04 -18.93 11.04
N PRO A 16 17.75 -17.65 10.75
CA PRO A 16 17.24 -17.25 9.44
C PRO A 16 18.32 -17.39 8.36
N PRO A 17 17.97 -17.76 7.11
CA PRO A 17 18.92 -17.79 6.01
C PRO A 17 19.45 -16.38 5.71
N PRO A 18 20.65 -16.25 5.10
CA PRO A 18 21.19 -14.97 4.71
C PRO A 18 20.23 -14.18 3.80
N SER A 19 20.15 -12.87 4.02
CA SER A 19 19.37 -11.94 3.21
C SER A 19 20.23 -10.74 2.80
N THR A 20 20.03 -10.25 1.59
CA THR A 20 20.65 -9.02 1.10
C THR A 20 19.88 -7.76 1.53
N PHE A 21 18.66 -7.90 2.05
CA PHE A 21 17.84 -6.77 2.49
C PHE A 21 18.42 -6.15 3.75
N GLN A 22 18.65 -4.83 3.72
CA GLN A 22 19.12 -4.06 4.86
C GLN A 22 17.93 -3.31 5.48
N PRO A 23 17.58 -3.60 6.74
CA PRO A 23 16.49 -2.88 7.41
C PRO A 23 16.93 -1.45 7.72
N LEU A 24 16.03 -0.50 7.48
CA LEU A 24 16.15 0.89 7.91
C LEU A 24 15.05 1.17 8.93
N CYS A 25 15.24 2.21 9.75
CA CYS A 25 14.27 2.67 10.73
C CYS A 25 14.12 4.19 10.62
N HIS A 26 12.89 4.69 10.77
CA HIS A 26 12.62 6.12 10.75
C HIS A 26 13.45 6.84 11.83
N PRO A 27 14.08 7.99 11.54
CA PRO A 27 14.96 8.69 12.49
C PRO A 27 14.23 9.14 13.77
N LEU A 28 12.95 9.48 13.67
CA LEU A 28 12.11 9.93 14.80
C LEU A 28 11.45 8.79 15.60
N VAL A 29 11.92 7.54 15.47
CA VAL A 29 11.25 6.36 16.06
C VAL A 29 11.03 6.49 17.57
N GLU A 30 12.00 6.99 18.33
CA GLU A 30 11.89 7.10 19.78
C GLU A 30 10.84 8.14 20.20
N GLU A 31 10.84 9.31 19.55
CA GLU A 31 9.93 10.41 19.85
C GLU A 31 8.48 10.04 19.50
N VAL A 32 8.28 9.53 18.28
CA VAL A 32 6.96 9.13 17.78
C VAL A 32 6.42 7.92 18.55
N SER A 33 7.27 6.94 18.89
CA SER A 33 6.83 5.80 19.70
C SER A 33 6.33 6.26 21.06
N LYS A 34 7.06 7.15 21.73
CA LYS A 34 6.63 7.69 23.02
C LYS A 34 5.30 8.44 22.90
N GLU A 35 5.16 9.32 21.91
CA GLU A 35 3.94 10.11 21.72
C GLU A 35 2.72 9.20 21.49
N VAL A 36 2.84 8.23 20.58
CA VAL A 36 1.74 7.34 20.22
C VAL A 36 1.43 6.40 21.38
N ASP A 37 2.43 5.81 22.03
CA ASP A 37 2.22 4.92 23.17
C ASP A 37 1.53 5.66 24.32
N ASP A 38 1.97 6.88 24.66
CA ASP A 38 1.35 7.71 25.70
C ASP A 38 -0.12 8.01 25.37
N TYR A 39 -0.43 8.32 24.10
CA TYR A 39 -1.81 8.55 23.66
C TYR A 39 -2.69 7.32 23.87
N PHE A 40 -2.26 6.12 23.44
CA PHE A 40 -3.05 4.91 23.64
C PHE A 40 -3.12 4.53 25.13
N LEU A 41 -2.05 4.69 25.91
CA LEU A 41 -2.04 4.44 27.35
C LEU A 41 -3.01 5.34 28.13
N GLN A 42 -3.32 6.53 27.60
CA GLN A 42 -4.28 7.47 28.15
C GLN A 42 -5.71 7.19 27.69
N HIS A 43 -5.90 6.86 26.41
CA HIS A 43 -7.23 6.81 25.79
C HIS A 43 -7.80 5.41 25.59
N TRP A 44 -6.98 4.38 25.41
CA TRP A 44 -7.45 3.02 25.20
C TRP A 44 -7.83 2.34 26.51
N ASN A 45 -8.93 1.59 26.50
CA ASN A 45 -9.43 0.90 27.69
C ASN A 45 -8.69 -0.44 27.91
N PHE A 46 -7.46 -0.37 28.42
CA PHE A 46 -6.73 -1.58 28.78
C PHE A 46 -7.36 -2.29 30.00
N PRO A 47 -7.49 -3.62 29.98
CA PRO A 47 -8.17 -4.35 31.05
C PRO A 47 -7.40 -4.35 32.38
N ASN A 48 -6.08 -4.11 32.35
CA ASN A 48 -5.22 -4.04 33.53
C ASN A 48 -3.81 -3.53 33.19
N GLU A 49 -3.01 -3.25 34.22
CA GLU A 49 -1.63 -2.78 34.10
C GLU A 49 -0.69 -3.79 33.39
N LYS A 50 -0.96 -5.09 33.48
CA LYS A 50 -0.19 -6.10 32.73
C LYS A 50 -0.41 -5.95 31.22
N ALA A 51 -1.64 -5.68 30.78
CA ALA A 51 -1.94 -5.41 29.38
C ALA A 51 -1.28 -4.11 28.89
N ARG A 52 -1.28 -3.06 29.72
CA ARG A 52 -0.56 -1.80 29.41
C ARG A 52 0.94 -2.02 29.19
N LYS A 53 1.57 -2.83 30.04
CA LYS A 53 2.99 -3.21 29.87
C LYS A 53 3.23 -4.05 28.62
N LYS A 54 2.35 -5.03 28.33
CA LYS A 54 2.44 -5.85 27.11
C LYS A 54 2.35 -4.97 25.85
N PHE A 55 1.45 -3.99 25.86
CA PHE A 55 1.29 -3.02 24.78
C PHE A 55 2.59 -2.26 24.48
N VAL A 56 3.21 -1.64 25.49
CA VAL A 56 4.48 -0.91 25.29
C VAL A 56 5.60 -1.83 24.81
N VAL A 57 5.70 -3.04 25.38
CA VAL A 57 6.72 -4.03 24.99
C VAL A 57 6.54 -4.53 23.54
N ALA A 58 5.31 -4.53 23.02
CA ALA A 58 5.06 -4.94 21.63
C ALA A 58 5.71 -3.99 20.61
N GLY A 59 5.88 -2.71 20.95
CA GLY A 59 6.59 -1.75 20.11
C GLY A 59 5.92 -1.52 18.75
N PHE A 60 4.60 -1.30 18.73
CA PHE A 60 3.83 -1.12 17.49
C PHE A 60 4.32 0.06 16.64
N SER A 61 4.68 1.18 17.28
CA SER A 61 5.27 2.32 16.58
C SER A 61 6.66 2.01 16.01
N ARG A 62 7.44 1.13 16.66
CA ARG A 62 8.75 0.70 16.17
C ARG A 62 8.64 -0.15 14.90
N VAL A 63 7.73 -1.13 14.84
CA VAL A 63 7.51 -1.90 13.59
C VAL A 63 7.02 -1.00 12.48
N THR A 64 6.16 -0.03 12.80
CA THR A 64 5.72 0.99 11.84
C THR A 64 6.90 1.79 11.28
N CYS A 65 7.81 2.26 12.14
CA CYS A 65 9.02 2.99 11.72
C CYS A 65 10.01 2.13 10.92
N LEU A 66 9.98 0.80 11.06
CA LEU A 66 10.73 -0.13 10.22
C LEU A 66 10.07 -0.31 8.84
N TYR A 67 8.75 -0.31 8.77
CA TYR A 67 8.00 -0.34 7.50
C TYR A 67 8.14 0.98 6.71
N PHE A 68 8.10 2.10 7.41
CA PHE A 68 8.05 3.44 6.80
C PHE A 68 9.28 4.29 7.18
N SER A 69 10.48 3.71 7.04
CA SER A 69 11.73 4.37 7.44
C SER A 69 12.03 5.70 6.71
N LYS A 70 11.33 5.98 5.61
CA LYS A 70 11.43 7.20 4.80
C LYS A 70 10.13 8.01 4.75
N ALA A 71 9.18 7.75 5.65
CA ALA A 71 8.00 8.61 5.77
C ALA A 71 8.42 10.06 6.03
N LEU A 72 7.54 11.00 5.71
CA LEU A 72 7.73 12.39 6.13
C LEU A 72 7.61 12.48 7.66
N ASP A 73 8.51 13.27 8.26
CA ASP A 73 8.61 13.46 9.71
C ASP A 73 7.28 13.89 10.34
N ASP A 74 6.50 14.72 9.63
CA ASP A 74 5.20 15.24 10.07
C ASP A 74 4.01 14.32 9.73
N ARG A 75 4.26 13.13 9.16
CA ARG A 75 3.23 12.15 8.78
C ARG A 75 3.40 10.78 9.41
N ILE A 76 4.61 10.40 9.82
CA ILE A 76 4.88 9.05 10.37
C ILE A 76 3.99 8.70 11.57
N TYR A 77 3.64 9.67 12.41
CA TYR A 77 2.80 9.43 13.58
C TYR A 77 1.37 9.00 13.22
N PHE A 78 0.83 9.42 12.08
CA PHE A 78 -0.48 8.96 11.60
C PHE A 78 -0.45 7.46 11.28
N ALA A 79 0.59 7.00 10.59
CA ALA A 79 0.79 5.58 10.30
C ALA A 79 0.95 4.78 11.61
N CYS A 80 1.72 5.30 12.58
CA CYS A 80 1.89 4.66 13.88
C CYS A 80 0.56 4.54 14.62
N ARG A 81 -0.26 5.59 14.65
CA ARG A 81 -1.58 5.56 15.31
C ARG A 81 -2.53 4.58 14.62
N LEU A 82 -2.55 4.57 13.30
CA LEU A 82 -3.43 3.67 12.53
C LEU A 82 -3.03 2.20 12.70
N LEU A 83 -1.76 1.85 12.53
CA LEU A 83 -1.32 0.47 12.77
C LEU A 83 -1.56 0.04 14.22
N THR A 84 -1.30 0.92 15.18
CA THR A 84 -1.49 0.60 16.60
C THR A 84 -2.95 0.29 16.93
N VAL A 85 -3.91 1.10 16.46
CA VAL A 85 -5.33 0.80 16.71
C VAL A 85 -5.79 -0.46 15.97
N LEU A 86 -5.27 -0.73 14.77
CA LEU A 86 -5.60 -1.96 14.04
C LEU A 86 -5.06 -3.22 14.73
N PHE A 87 -3.83 -3.18 15.29
CA PHE A 87 -3.31 -4.28 16.11
C PHE A 87 -4.13 -4.50 17.39
N LEU A 88 -4.54 -3.42 18.06
CA LEU A 88 -5.38 -3.52 19.25
C LEU A 88 -6.77 -4.10 18.93
N ILE A 89 -7.33 -3.77 17.77
CA ILE A 89 -8.58 -4.36 17.28
C ILE A 89 -8.37 -5.83 16.92
N ASP A 90 -7.29 -6.19 16.23
CA ASP A 90 -6.95 -7.58 15.88
C ASP A 90 -6.93 -8.48 17.13
N ASP A 91 -6.23 -8.05 18.20
CA ASP A 91 -6.20 -8.74 19.50
C ASP A 91 -7.61 -8.89 20.12
N LEU A 92 -8.52 -7.92 19.93
CA LEU A 92 -9.88 -8.00 20.45
C LEU A 92 -10.75 -8.98 19.66
N LEU A 93 -10.58 -9.04 18.34
CA LEU A 93 -11.35 -9.91 17.45
C LEU A 93 -11.08 -11.39 17.74
N GLU A 94 -9.91 -11.75 18.27
CA GLU A 94 -9.60 -13.13 18.69
C GLU A 94 -10.55 -13.68 19.78
N TYR A 95 -11.20 -12.79 20.54
CA TYR A 95 -12.14 -13.15 21.61
C TYR A 95 -13.61 -13.07 21.17
N MET A 96 -13.88 -12.76 19.90
CA MET A 96 -15.21 -12.61 19.34
C MET A 96 -15.54 -13.76 18.39
N SER A 97 -16.83 -14.08 18.21
CA SER A 97 -17.28 -14.87 17.07
C SER A 97 -17.10 -14.10 15.76
N PHE A 98 -17.15 -14.79 14.60
CA PHE A 98 -17.08 -14.13 13.29
C PHE A 98 -18.19 -13.08 13.11
N GLU A 99 -19.40 -13.38 13.57
CA GLU A 99 -20.54 -12.47 13.51
C GLU A 99 -20.34 -11.24 14.40
N GLU A 100 -19.88 -11.42 15.64
CA GLU A 100 -19.59 -10.31 16.56
C GLU A 100 -18.45 -9.44 16.05
N GLY A 101 -17.35 -10.06 15.59
CA GLY A 101 -16.21 -9.34 15.03
C GLY A 101 -16.58 -8.57 13.77
N SER A 102 -17.37 -9.17 12.88
CA SER A 102 -17.86 -8.49 11.67
C SER A 102 -18.74 -7.30 12.03
N ALA A 103 -19.66 -7.44 12.98
CA ALA A 103 -20.50 -6.34 13.46
C ALA A 103 -19.66 -5.22 14.12
N TYR A 104 -18.63 -5.60 14.89
CA TYR A 104 -17.71 -4.66 15.51
C TYR A 104 -16.97 -3.82 14.46
N ASN A 105 -16.38 -4.47 13.45
CA ASN A 105 -15.67 -3.78 12.38
C ASN A 105 -16.60 -2.92 11.51
N GLU A 106 -17.76 -3.44 11.10
CA GLU A 106 -18.73 -2.67 10.29
C GLU A 106 -19.27 -1.43 11.03
N LYS A 107 -19.30 -1.43 12.38
CA LYS A 107 -19.63 -0.23 13.16
C LYS A 107 -18.59 0.88 13.01
N LEU A 108 -17.31 0.51 12.92
CA LEU A 108 -16.18 1.46 12.84
C LEU A 108 -15.96 2.02 11.43
N ILE A 109 -16.43 1.33 10.38
CA ILE A 109 -16.29 1.76 8.99
C ILE A 109 -16.93 3.13 8.70
N PRO A 110 -18.23 3.39 8.98
CA PRO A 110 -18.83 4.70 8.73
C PRO A 110 -18.27 5.80 9.64
N ILE A 111 -17.79 5.44 10.85
CA ILE A 111 -17.07 6.36 11.75
C ILE A 111 -15.74 6.78 11.12
N SER A 112 -15.00 5.83 10.54
CA SER A 112 -13.74 6.08 9.83
C SER A 112 -13.91 7.03 8.64
N ARG A 113 -15.02 6.89 7.90
CA ARG A 113 -15.37 7.83 6.80
C ARG A 113 -15.73 9.24 7.28
N GLY A 114 -16.07 9.39 8.57
CA GLY A 114 -16.61 10.64 9.11
C GLY A 114 -18.12 10.82 8.87
N ASP A 115 -18.80 9.80 8.33
CA ASP A 115 -20.24 9.83 8.03
C ASP A 115 -21.09 9.72 9.31
N VAL A 116 -20.52 9.12 10.36
CA VAL A 116 -21.17 8.90 11.66
C VAL A 116 -20.26 9.44 12.76
N LEU A 117 -20.84 10.21 13.70
CA LEU A 117 -20.13 10.70 14.87
C LEU A 117 -19.87 9.55 15.87
N PRO A 118 -18.71 9.53 16.55
CA PRO A 118 -18.39 8.48 17.51
C PRO A 118 -19.15 8.70 18.82
N ASP A 119 -19.46 7.62 19.53
CA ASP A 119 -19.76 7.72 20.95
C ASP A 119 -18.46 8.05 21.72
N ARG A 120 -18.41 9.26 22.28
CA ARG A 120 -17.24 9.75 23.03
C ARG A 120 -16.98 9.00 24.34
N SER A 121 -17.91 8.15 24.79
CA SER A 121 -17.70 7.24 25.91
C SER A 121 -17.05 5.91 25.51
N ILE A 122 -16.94 5.61 24.20
CA ILE A 122 -16.37 4.38 23.67
C ILE A 122 -15.02 4.69 23.01
N PRO A 123 -13.88 4.31 23.65
CA PRO A 123 -12.54 4.63 23.18
C PRO A 123 -12.23 4.35 21.71
N VAL A 124 -12.52 3.13 21.24
CA VAL A 124 -12.22 2.75 19.86
C VAL A 124 -12.92 3.64 18.84
N GLU A 125 -14.14 4.10 19.12
CA GLU A 125 -14.92 4.91 18.19
C GLU A 125 -14.29 6.29 18.02
N TYR A 126 -14.01 6.98 19.13
CA TYR A 126 -13.45 8.32 19.03
C TYR A 126 -11.98 8.33 18.61
N ILE A 127 -11.20 7.31 18.97
CA ILE A 127 -9.80 7.18 18.51
C ILE A 127 -9.78 7.06 16.98
N ILE A 128 -10.63 6.18 16.42
CA ILE A 128 -10.76 5.99 14.97
C ILE A 128 -11.25 7.28 14.31
N TYR A 129 -12.30 7.90 14.84
CA TYR A 129 -12.85 9.13 14.26
C TYR A 129 -11.84 10.28 14.23
N ASP A 130 -11.22 10.60 15.37
CA ASP A 130 -10.30 11.73 15.48
C ASP A 130 -9.02 11.49 14.66
N LEU A 131 -8.56 10.24 14.57
CA LEU A 131 -7.43 9.87 13.71
C LEU A 131 -7.75 10.14 12.24
N TRP A 132 -8.87 9.64 11.74
CA TRP A 132 -9.23 9.83 10.33
C TRP A 132 -9.54 11.29 9.98
N GLU A 133 -10.18 12.03 10.89
CA GLU A 133 -10.41 13.47 10.71
C GLU A 133 -9.09 14.25 10.67
N SER A 134 -8.13 13.94 11.54
CA SER A 134 -6.82 14.61 11.54
C SER A 134 -5.97 14.25 10.31
N MET A 135 -6.02 13.00 9.84
CA MET A 135 -5.41 12.60 8.56
C MET A 135 -6.01 13.38 7.39
N ARG A 136 -7.35 13.48 7.31
CA ARG A 136 -8.02 14.26 6.25
C ARG A 136 -7.74 15.75 6.33
N ALA A 137 -7.60 16.30 7.54
CA ALA A 137 -7.24 17.70 7.74
C ALA A 137 -5.81 17.99 7.28
N HIS A 138 -4.90 17.02 7.38
CA HIS A 138 -3.53 17.13 6.92
C HIS A 138 -3.40 16.92 5.40
N ASP A 139 -4.00 15.85 4.88
CA ASP A 139 -4.00 15.52 3.44
C ASP A 139 -5.23 14.68 3.10
N ARG A 140 -6.29 15.36 2.63
CA ARG A 140 -7.59 14.71 2.37
C ARG A 140 -7.52 13.66 1.28
N GLU A 141 -6.83 13.95 0.19
CA GLU A 141 -6.79 13.07 -0.98
C GLU A 141 -6.08 11.76 -0.62
N MET A 142 -4.88 11.84 -0.04
CA MET A 142 -4.14 10.65 0.38
C MET A 142 -4.85 9.90 1.52
N ALA A 143 -5.48 10.61 2.47
CA ALA A 143 -6.21 9.95 3.54
C ALA A 143 -7.42 9.16 3.01
N ASP A 144 -8.21 9.75 2.10
CA ASP A 144 -9.39 9.09 1.54
C ASP A 144 -9.01 7.84 0.71
N GLU A 145 -7.81 7.80 0.11
CA GLU A 145 -7.29 6.62 -0.61
C GLU A 145 -6.99 5.41 0.30
N ILE A 146 -6.72 5.63 1.59
CA ILE A 146 -6.39 4.57 2.55
C ILE A 146 -7.64 3.87 3.09
N LEU A 147 -8.83 4.50 3.01
CA LEU A 147 -10.06 4.01 3.62
C LEU A 147 -10.47 2.62 3.12
N GLU A 148 -10.65 2.45 1.82
CA GLU A 148 -11.13 1.17 1.25
C GLU A 148 -10.13 0.00 1.46
N PRO A 149 -8.81 0.19 1.30
CA PRO A 149 -7.82 -0.82 1.68
C PRO A 149 -7.92 -1.25 3.15
N VAL A 150 -8.13 -0.30 4.08
CA VAL A 150 -8.33 -0.63 5.51
C VAL A 150 -9.64 -1.40 5.72
N PHE A 151 -10.72 -1.02 5.04
CA PHE A 151 -12.00 -1.73 5.15
C PHE A 151 -11.94 -3.15 4.58
N LEU A 152 -11.18 -3.36 3.50
CA LEU A 152 -10.94 -4.68 2.94
C LEU A 152 -10.19 -5.56 3.96
N PHE A 153 -9.14 -5.02 4.59
CA PHE A 153 -8.42 -5.68 5.67
C PHE A 153 -9.33 -6.03 6.85
N MET A 154 -10.09 -5.06 7.38
CA MET A 154 -10.99 -5.27 8.52
C MET A 154 -12.04 -6.36 8.25
N ARG A 155 -12.57 -6.42 7.03
CA ARG A 155 -13.51 -7.48 6.62
C ARG A 155 -12.83 -8.85 6.52
N ALA A 156 -11.59 -8.90 6.02
CA ALA A 156 -10.83 -10.14 5.86
C ALA A 156 -10.51 -10.83 7.20
N GLN A 157 -10.31 -10.06 8.28
CA GLN A 157 -10.06 -10.58 9.63
C GLN A 157 -11.21 -11.46 10.16
N THR A 158 -12.43 -11.24 9.66
CA THR A 158 -13.65 -11.92 10.14
C THR A 158 -14.28 -12.84 9.08
N ASP A 159 -13.56 -13.09 7.98
CA ASP A 159 -14.04 -13.94 6.89
C ASP A 159 -14.14 -15.40 7.34
N ARG A 160 -15.30 -16.03 7.12
CA ARG A 160 -15.56 -17.44 7.46
C ARG A 160 -14.65 -18.42 6.71
N THR A 161 -14.00 -17.97 5.64
CA THR A 161 -12.96 -18.73 4.93
C THR A 161 -11.81 -19.14 5.86
N ARG A 162 -11.55 -18.38 6.94
CA ARG A 162 -10.58 -18.73 8.00
C ARG A 162 -10.86 -20.08 8.67
N ALA A 163 -12.14 -20.47 8.76
CA ALA A 163 -12.55 -21.73 9.38
C ALA A 163 -12.58 -22.91 8.40
N ARG A 164 -12.28 -22.68 7.11
CA ARG A 164 -12.31 -23.72 6.07
C ARG A 164 -10.90 -24.25 5.81
N PRO A 165 -10.74 -25.55 5.47
CA PRO A 165 -9.48 -26.07 4.99
C PRO A 165 -9.03 -25.31 3.73
N MET A 166 -7.77 -24.86 3.71
CA MET A 166 -7.17 -24.17 2.57
C MET A 166 -5.89 -24.88 2.15
N GLY A 167 -5.68 -25.01 0.84
CA GLY A 167 -4.37 -25.33 0.29
C GLY A 167 -3.44 -24.11 0.37
N LEU A 168 -2.13 -24.32 0.21
CA LEU A 168 -1.12 -23.25 0.33
C LEU A 168 -1.42 -22.04 -0.58
N GLY A 169 -1.79 -22.27 -1.84
CA GLY A 169 -2.11 -21.18 -2.78
C GLY A 169 -3.31 -20.34 -2.32
N GLY A 170 -4.42 -20.98 -1.97
CA GLY A 170 -5.62 -20.29 -1.47
C GLY A 170 -5.38 -19.59 -0.13
N TYR A 171 -4.53 -20.16 0.73
CA TYR A 171 -4.11 -19.50 1.97
C TYR A 171 -3.35 -18.19 1.69
N LEU A 172 -2.41 -18.19 0.74
CA LEU A 172 -1.64 -16.99 0.39
C LEU A 172 -2.53 -15.92 -0.23
N GLU A 173 -3.43 -16.28 -1.14
CA GLU A 173 -4.41 -15.35 -1.74
C GLU A 173 -5.34 -14.72 -0.70
N TYR A 174 -5.84 -15.51 0.25
CA TYR A 174 -6.59 -15.00 1.39
C TYR A 174 -5.74 -14.06 2.26
N ARG A 175 -4.50 -14.47 2.58
CA ARG A 175 -3.60 -13.73 3.45
C ARG A 175 -3.17 -12.38 2.91
N GLU A 176 -3.17 -12.16 1.59
CA GLU A 176 -2.91 -10.83 1.04
C GLU A 176 -3.88 -9.77 1.58
N ARG A 177 -5.15 -10.13 1.72
CA ARG A 177 -6.18 -9.25 2.29
C ARG A 177 -6.08 -9.19 3.82
N ASP A 178 -5.89 -10.35 4.47
CA ASP A 178 -5.85 -10.47 5.94
C ASP A 178 -4.60 -9.85 6.57
N VAL A 179 -3.46 -9.81 5.87
CA VAL A 179 -2.26 -9.10 6.34
C VAL A 179 -2.29 -7.60 6.02
N GLY A 180 -3.36 -7.15 5.36
CA GLY A 180 -3.55 -5.75 4.99
C GLY A 180 -2.55 -5.28 3.94
N LYS A 181 -2.11 -6.18 3.03
CA LYS A 181 -1.10 -5.89 2.01
C LYS A 181 -1.42 -4.59 1.27
N GLU A 182 -2.63 -4.45 0.74
CA GLU A 182 -3.04 -3.26 -0.03
C GLU A 182 -2.94 -1.96 0.79
N TYR A 183 -3.37 -1.98 2.05
CA TYR A 183 -3.32 -0.81 2.94
C TYR A 183 -1.87 -0.45 3.31
N VAL A 184 -1.05 -1.45 3.64
CA VAL A 184 0.37 -1.26 3.93
C VAL A 184 1.07 -0.67 2.70
N TRP A 185 0.78 -1.12 1.47
CA TRP A 185 1.39 -0.53 0.26
C TRP A 185 0.95 0.90 -0.03
N VAL A 186 -0.33 1.26 0.20
CA VAL A 186 -0.77 2.66 0.06
C VAL A 186 -0.02 3.56 1.05
N GLN A 187 0.28 3.05 2.25
CA GLN A 187 1.09 3.78 3.23
C GLN A 187 2.60 3.78 2.92
N ILE A 188 3.17 2.71 2.34
CA ILE A 188 4.64 2.59 2.12
C ILE A 188 5.02 3.28 0.81
N LEU A 189 4.24 3.11 -0.25
CA LEU A 189 4.64 3.43 -1.62
C LEU A 189 3.42 3.90 -2.41
N GLY A 190 3.26 5.22 -2.55
CA GLY A 190 2.38 5.82 -3.56
C GLY A 190 2.56 5.18 -4.95
N VAL A 191 3.70 4.54 -5.21
CA VAL A 191 4.11 3.86 -6.46
C VAL A 191 3.41 2.52 -6.74
N TYR A 192 3.40 1.58 -5.79
CA TYR A 192 2.72 0.28 -5.99
C TYR A 192 1.20 0.40 -5.79
N GLY A 193 0.78 1.34 -4.95
CA GLY A 193 -0.62 1.80 -4.89
C GLY A 193 -1.07 2.40 -6.22
N ALA A 194 -0.28 3.30 -6.81
CA ALA A 194 -0.56 3.89 -8.12
C ALA A 194 -0.64 2.85 -9.24
N LEU A 195 0.27 1.86 -9.29
CA LEU A 195 0.18 0.81 -10.30
C LEU A 195 -1.09 -0.02 -10.16
N SER A 196 -1.44 -0.43 -8.93
CA SER A 196 -2.65 -1.21 -8.66
C SER A 196 -3.92 -0.42 -9.00
N LEU A 197 -3.97 0.85 -8.60
CA LEU A 197 -5.05 1.76 -8.95
C LEU A 197 -5.15 1.96 -10.47
N ALA A 198 -4.02 2.14 -11.14
CA ALA A 198 -3.95 2.33 -12.58
C ALA A 198 -4.47 1.11 -13.35
N LYS A 199 -4.10 -0.11 -12.92
CA LYS A 199 -4.64 -1.36 -13.48
C LYS A 199 -6.15 -1.46 -13.28
N ARG A 200 -6.66 -1.05 -12.11
CA ARG A 200 -8.11 -1.03 -11.84
C ARG A 200 -8.85 -0.05 -12.73
N ILE A 201 -8.35 1.19 -12.85
CA ILE A 201 -8.91 2.22 -13.76
C ILE A 201 -8.91 1.71 -15.19
N LEU A 202 -7.78 1.11 -15.63
CA LEU A 202 -7.67 0.58 -16.98
C LEU A 202 -8.68 -0.55 -17.22
N ASN A 203 -8.89 -1.44 -16.25
CA ASN A 203 -9.89 -2.51 -16.35
C ASN A 203 -11.34 -1.99 -16.32
N ASP A 204 -11.61 -0.89 -15.64
CA ASP A 204 -12.92 -0.23 -15.66
C ASP A 204 -13.23 0.39 -17.04
N ILE A 205 -12.21 0.88 -17.75
CA ILE A 205 -12.34 1.48 -19.09
C ILE A 205 -12.35 0.40 -20.18
N PHE A 206 -11.43 -0.57 -20.06
CA PHE A 206 -11.23 -1.66 -20.99
C PHE A 206 -11.19 -2.99 -20.22
N PRO A 207 -12.34 -3.62 -19.99
CA PRO A 207 -12.41 -4.90 -19.31
C PRO A 207 -11.57 -5.96 -20.02
N ASN A 208 -10.77 -6.72 -19.25
CA ASN A 208 -9.86 -7.76 -19.76
C ASN A 208 -8.76 -7.24 -20.70
N TRP A 209 -8.34 -5.97 -20.57
CA TRP A 209 -7.29 -5.36 -21.40
C TRP A 209 -5.99 -6.17 -21.46
N GLU A 210 -5.64 -6.92 -20.41
CA GLU A 210 -4.43 -7.76 -20.35
C GLU A 210 -4.41 -8.83 -21.45
N HIS A 211 -5.59 -9.20 -21.99
CA HIS A 211 -5.75 -10.16 -23.07
C HIS A 211 -6.12 -9.49 -24.40
N ASP A 212 -6.24 -8.16 -24.43
CA ASP A 212 -6.57 -7.38 -25.62
C ASP A 212 -5.29 -6.86 -26.27
N ASN A 213 -4.90 -7.45 -27.39
CA ASN A 213 -3.68 -7.10 -28.12
C ASN A 213 -3.67 -5.66 -28.70
N ARG A 214 -4.79 -4.95 -28.64
CA ARG A 214 -4.89 -3.55 -29.02
C ARG A 214 -4.38 -2.62 -27.92
N ILE A 215 -4.37 -3.05 -26.67
CA ILE A 215 -4.10 -2.19 -25.51
C ILE A 215 -2.77 -2.60 -24.90
N ARG A 216 -1.87 -1.65 -24.73
CA ARG A 216 -0.63 -1.85 -23.98
C ARG A 216 -0.48 -0.81 -22.89
N PHE A 217 -0.27 -1.26 -21.68
CA PHE A 217 0.02 -0.39 -20.56
C PHE A 217 1.54 -0.13 -20.52
N LEU A 218 1.95 1.08 -20.89
CA LEU A 218 3.37 1.40 -21.10
C LEU A 218 4.08 1.92 -19.86
N ALA A 219 3.48 2.86 -19.13
CA ALA A 219 4.15 3.49 -18.00
C ALA A 219 3.20 4.05 -16.93
N VAL A 220 3.69 4.07 -15.70
CA VAL A 220 3.12 4.80 -14.56
C VAL A 220 4.21 5.70 -13.98
N GLU A 221 3.96 7.00 -13.98
CA GLU A 221 4.85 7.99 -13.36
C GLU A 221 4.13 8.64 -12.18
N VAL A 222 4.67 8.48 -10.98
CA VAL A 222 4.11 9.04 -9.75
C VAL A 222 4.88 10.30 -9.36
N PHE A 223 4.19 11.42 -9.26
CA PHE A 223 4.69 12.69 -8.75
C PHE A 223 3.97 13.03 -7.44
N HIS A 224 4.47 14.04 -6.72
CA HIS A 224 3.96 14.43 -5.40
C HIS A 224 2.45 14.72 -5.39
N ASP A 225 1.91 15.38 -6.42
CA ASP A 225 0.50 15.77 -6.51
C ASP A 225 -0.28 15.02 -7.59
N ARG A 226 0.38 14.19 -8.41
CA ARG A 226 -0.20 13.63 -9.64
C ARG A 226 0.40 12.29 -10.01
N THR A 227 -0.45 11.37 -10.47
CA THR A 227 -0.02 10.15 -11.17
C THR A 227 -0.40 10.24 -12.63
N TYR A 228 0.57 10.00 -13.52
CA TYR A 228 0.35 9.90 -14.96
C TYR A 228 0.43 8.44 -15.39
N MET A 229 -0.51 8.03 -16.24
CA MET A 229 -0.58 6.69 -16.80
C MET A 229 -0.55 6.79 -18.32
N ALA A 230 0.35 6.05 -18.95
CA ALA A 230 0.47 6.00 -20.40
C ALA A 230 -0.03 4.65 -20.93
N PHE A 231 -1.06 4.71 -21.78
CA PHE A 231 -1.63 3.56 -22.47
C PHE A 231 -1.47 3.77 -23.97
N ASP A 232 -1.04 2.73 -24.67
CA ASP A 232 -0.96 2.69 -26.11
C ASP A 232 -2.10 1.84 -26.67
N ILE A 233 -2.77 2.34 -27.70
CA ILE A 233 -4.02 1.77 -28.24
C ILE A 233 -3.90 1.65 -29.76
N ASN A 234 -4.07 0.42 -30.28
CA ASN A 234 -4.00 0.02 -31.69
C ASN A 234 -2.63 0.19 -32.38
N HIS A 235 -1.54 0.36 -31.63
CA HIS A 235 -0.19 0.43 -32.18
C HIS A 235 0.43 -0.97 -32.32
N HIS A 236 -0.02 -1.73 -33.30
CA HIS A 236 0.29 -3.16 -33.41
C HIS A 236 1.78 -3.49 -33.59
N ASP A 237 2.55 -2.58 -34.17
CA ASP A 237 3.98 -2.65 -34.48
C ASP A 237 4.90 -2.15 -33.34
N TYR A 238 4.33 -1.81 -32.17
CA TYR A 238 5.11 -1.47 -30.99
C TYR A 238 6.18 -2.53 -30.67
N ASN A 239 7.44 -2.10 -30.58
CA ASN A 239 8.57 -2.96 -30.29
C ASN A 239 9.33 -2.49 -29.04
N PHE A 240 9.15 -3.21 -27.94
CA PHE A 240 9.79 -2.91 -26.65
C PHE A 240 11.32 -2.79 -26.74
N ARG A 241 11.98 -3.58 -27.60
CA ARG A 241 13.43 -3.55 -27.73
C ARG A 241 13.91 -2.23 -28.32
N THR A 242 13.19 -1.67 -29.29
CA THR A 242 13.57 -0.43 -29.98
C THR A 242 12.83 0.81 -29.46
N ALA A 243 11.90 0.67 -28.51
CA ALA A 243 11.06 1.77 -28.01
C ALA A 243 11.83 3.02 -27.55
N HIS A 244 13.04 2.87 -27.00
CA HIS A 244 13.93 3.98 -26.60
C HIS A 244 14.48 4.84 -27.76
N GLN A 245 14.30 4.39 -29.00
CA GLN A 245 14.69 5.08 -30.24
C GLN A 245 13.47 5.65 -30.97
N ASP A 246 12.28 5.14 -30.67
CA ASP A 246 11.05 5.54 -31.33
C ASP A 246 10.48 6.80 -30.66
N LYS A 247 10.70 7.94 -31.32
CA LYS A 247 10.14 9.25 -30.92
C LYS A 247 9.06 9.71 -31.89
N THR A 248 8.46 8.77 -32.63
CA THR A 248 7.41 9.07 -33.60
C THR A 248 6.24 9.73 -32.89
N ALA A 249 5.83 10.90 -33.34
CA ALA A 249 4.71 11.62 -32.75
C ALA A 249 3.42 10.85 -33.02
N LEU A 250 2.71 10.47 -31.96
CA LEU A 250 1.43 9.76 -32.03
C LEU A 250 0.31 10.66 -31.50
N PRO A 251 -0.93 10.54 -32.02
CA PRO A 251 -2.06 11.31 -31.50
C PRO A 251 -2.33 11.00 -30.02
N VAL A 252 -2.10 11.99 -29.14
CA VAL A 252 -2.34 11.86 -27.70
C VAL A 252 -3.76 12.30 -27.33
N TYR A 253 -4.40 11.50 -26.49
CA TYR A 253 -5.69 11.81 -25.87
C TYR A 253 -5.56 11.72 -24.36
N VAL A 254 -6.07 12.73 -23.65
CA VAL A 254 -6.16 12.71 -22.19
C VAL A 254 -7.54 12.21 -21.80
N LEU A 255 -7.56 11.20 -20.93
CA LEU A 255 -8.79 10.72 -20.32
C LEU A 255 -9.17 11.62 -19.14
N ARG A 256 -10.33 12.27 -19.23
CA ARG A 256 -10.83 13.17 -18.18
C ARG A 256 -12.18 12.69 -17.66
N ARG A 257 -12.34 12.68 -16.34
CA ARG A 257 -13.63 12.39 -15.70
C ARG A 257 -14.55 13.61 -15.83
N VAL A 258 -15.76 13.43 -16.38
CA VAL A 258 -16.73 14.51 -16.52
C VAL A 258 -17.61 14.57 -15.27
N HIS A 259 -17.68 15.72 -14.61
CA HIS A 259 -18.27 15.90 -13.27
C HIS A 259 -19.73 15.47 -13.08
N LYS A 260 -20.48 15.13 -14.14
CA LYS A 260 -21.93 14.87 -14.06
C LYS A 260 -22.41 13.43 -14.31
N GLY A 261 -21.54 12.40 -14.29
CA GLY A 261 -22.10 11.04 -14.41
C GLY A 261 -21.16 9.83 -14.41
N ARG A 262 -20.01 9.87 -13.73
CA ARG A 262 -18.99 8.79 -13.80
C ARG A 262 -18.50 8.45 -15.23
N ASN A 263 -18.87 9.24 -16.23
CA ASN A 263 -18.46 9.02 -17.62
C ASN A 263 -17.07 9.64 -17.86
N TRP A 264 -16.25 8.89 -18.60
CA TRP A 264 -14.94 9.34 -19.08
C TRP A 264 -15.07 10.01 -20.43
N ALA A 265 -14.32 11.08 -20.64
CA ALA A 265 -14.18 11.73 -21.94
C ALA A 265 -12.72 11.64 -22.41
N LEU A 266 -12.54 11.29 -23.67
CA LEU A 266 -11.24 11.40 -24.35
C LEU A 266 -11.13 12.80 -24.96
N VAL A 267 -10.13 13.55 -24.51
CA VAL A 267 -9.84 14.90 -25.00
C VAL A 267 -8.55 14.86 -25.80
N ARG A 268 -8.63 15.18 -27.09
CA ARG A 268 -7.46 15.26 -27.97
C ARG A 268 -6.51 16.37 -27.48
N LEU A 269 -5.22 16.06 -27.38
CA LEU A 269 -4.20 17.01 -26.90
C LEU A 269 -2.98 17.06 -27.84
N PRO A 270 -3.07 17.77 -28.99
CA PRO A 270 -2.05 17.72 -30.04
C PRO A 270 -0.64 18.17 -29.61
N GLN A 271 -0.56 19.08 -28.65
CA GLN A 271 0.72 19.57 -28.14
C GLN A 271 1.54 18.49 -27.42
N GLU A 272 0.92 17.38 -27.01
CA GLU A 272 1.60 16.29 -26.33
C GLU A 272 2.06 15.17 -27.28
N ASP A 273 1.69 15.19 -28.56
CA ASP A 273 1.97 14.09 -29.50
C ASP A 273 3.44 13.69 -29.58
N GLY A 274 4.32 14.70 -29.69
CA GLY A 274 5.77 14.46 -29.70
C GLY A 274 6.36 14.36 -28.29
N ARG A 275 5.80 15.09 -27.32
CA ARG A 275 6.36 15.21 -25.97
C ARG A 275 6.18 13.91 -25.19
N LEU A 276 5.00 13.30 -25.24
CA LEU A 276 4.75 12.02 -24.58
C LEU A 276 5.59 10.89 -25.18
N CYS A 277 5.64 10.77 -26.51
CA CYS A 277 6.46 9.74 -27.17
C CYS A 277 7.96 9.91 -26.84
N THR A 278 8.44 11.16 -26.81
CA THR A 278 9.82 11.44 -26.38
C THR A 278 10.06 11.00 -24.94
N ARG A 279 9.12 11.31 -24.02
CA ARG A 279 9.22 10.91 -22.62
C ARG A 279 9.21 9.38 -22.46
N LEU A 280 8.33 8.68 -23.16
CA LEU A 280 8.27 7.21 -23.14
C LEU A 280 9.57 6.58 -23.66
N ALA A 281 10.13 7.11 -24.76
CA ALA A 281 11.42 6.66 -25.27
C ALA A 281 12.54 6.87 -24.24
N ASP A 282 12.54 8.00 -23.55
CA ASP A 282 13.53 8.30 -22.52
C ASP A 282 13.36 7.39 -21.27
N LEU A 283 12.12 7.06 -20.87
CA LEU A 283 11.84 6.06 -19.82
C LEU A 283 12.39 4.68 -20.22
N HIS A 284 12.12 4.22 -21.44
CA HIS A 284 12.69 2.96 -21.94
C HIS A 284 14.22 2.97 -21.93
N ARG A 285 14.83 4.10 -22.30
CA ARG A 285 16.28 4.28 -22.27
C ARG A 285 16.82 4.16 -20.84
N ALA A 286 16.11 4.71 -19.87
CA ALA A 286 16.55 4.76 -18.49
C ALA A 286 16.40 3.41 -17.76
N HIS A 287 15.35 2.62 -18.04
CA HIS A 287 15.01 1.41 -17.24
C HIS A 287 15.60 0.09 -17.75
N GLY A 288 16.30 0.05 -18.89
CA GLY A 288 16.98 -1.16 -19.35
C GLY A 288 16.12 -2.13 -20.16
N TYR A 289 16.65 -3.31 -20.47
CA TYR A 289 16.00 -4.33 -21.30
C TYR A 289 15.28 -5.43 -20.50
N ASP A 290 15.58 -5.53 -19.21
CA ASP A 290 15.10 -6.54 -18.27
C ASP A 290 13.83 -6.14 -17.51
N VAL A 291 13.33 -4.92 -17.73
CA VAL A 291 12.11 -4.41 -17.10
C VAL A 291 10.86 -4.87 -17.85
N GLU A 292 9.81 -5.22 -17.09
CA GLU A 292 8.49 -5.53 -17.62
C GLU A 292 7.62 -4.26 -17.75
N LEU A 293 6.67 -4.29 -18.68
CA LEU A 293 5.67 -3.24 -18.82
C LEU A 293 4.51 -3.44 -17.82
N PRO A 294 3.91 -2.35 -17.28
CA PRO A 294 4.31 -0.95 -17.48
C PRO A 294 5.59 -0.61 -16.70
N ILE A 295 6.41 0.30 -17.25
CA ILE A 295 7.52 0.90 -16.51
C ILE A 295 6.94 1.74 -15.38
N VAL A 296 7.44 1.58 -14.16
CA VAL A 296 6.99 2.35 -13.00
C VAL A 296 8.11 3.26 -12.53
N GLU A 297 7.85 4.56 -12.50
CA GLU A 297 8.82 5.56 -12.06
C GLU A 297 8.26 6.45 -10.95
N ASP A 298 8.97 6.47 -9.83
CA ASP A 298 8.66 7.31 -8.67
C ASP A 298 9.45 8.61 -8.72
N ASN A 299 8.77 9.70 -9.10
CA ASN A 299 9.32 11.04 -9.12
C ASN A 299 9.15 11.77 -7.77
N THR A 300 8.67 11.09 -6.73
CA THR A 300 8.60 11.65 -5.36
C THR A 300 9.94 11.54 -4.61
N SER A 301 10.87 10.75 -5.14
CA SER A 301 12.20 10.56 -4.55
C SER A 301 13.31 10.64 -5.62
N MET A 302 14.57 10.55 -5.20
CA MET A 302 15.70 10.56 -6.12
C MET A 302 15.66 9.29 -6.99
N ILE A 303 15.51 9.48 -8.31
CA ILE A 303 15.44 8.38 -9.27
C ILE A 303 16.85 7.85 -9.54
N VAL A 304 17.04 6.55 -9.37
CA VAL A 304 18.28 5.84 -9.70
C VAL A 304 17.96 4.68 -10.61
N HIS A 305 18.53 4.70 -11.81
CA HIS A 305 18.40 3.60 -12.77
C HIS A 305 19.58 2.65 -12.68
N ALA A 306 19.33 1.41 -12.29
CA ALA A 306 20.38 0.42 -12.09
C ALA A 306 21.01 -0.08 -13.41
N ASN A 307 20.26 -0.06 -14.52
CA ASN A 307 20.68 -0.66 -15.79
C ASN A 307 20.16 0.10 -17.03
N PRO A 308 20.48 1.39 -17.21
CA PRO A 308 20.03 2.14 -18.38
C PRO A 308 20.60 1.58 -19.69
N ARG A 309 19.77 1.54 -20.74
CA ARG A 309 20.15 1.07 -22.08
C ARG A 309 21.31 1.87 -22.67
N SER A 310 21.42 3.15 -22.31
CA SER A 310 22.54 4.00 -22.74
C SER A 310 23.91 3.52 -22.28
N LEU A 311 24.00 2.79 -21.15
CA LEU A 311 25.26 2.20 -20.71
C LEU A 311 25.61 0.93 -21.50
N ALA A 312 24.61 0.16 -21.93
CA ALA A 312 24.81 -1.00 -22.78
C ALA A 312 25.23 -0.63 -24.22
N GLU A 313 24.74 0.49 -24.74
CA GLU A 313 25.11 1.02 -26.06
C GLU A 313 26.55 1.55 -26.13
N LEU A 314 27.15 1.93 -24.99
CA LEU A 314 28.56 2.35 -24.89
C LEU A 314 29.54 1.17 -24.73
N ALA A 315 29.04 -0.05 -24.55
CA ALA A 315 29.84 -1.26 -24.37
C ALA A 315 30.05 -2.07 -25.67
N ILE A 316 29.74 -1.47 -26.83
CA ILE A 316 29.91 -2.02 -28.18
C ILE A 316 30.86 -1.11 -28.95
#